data_AF-A0A8J6TVU4-F1
#
_entry.id   AF-A0A8J6TVU4-F1
#
_cell.length_a   1.000
_cell.length_b   1.000
_cell.length_c   1.000
_cell.angle_alpha   90.00
_cell.angle_beta   90.00
_cell.angle_gamma   90.00
#
_symmetry.space_group_name_H-M   'P 1'
#
loop_
_entity.id
_entity.type
_entity.pdbx_description
1 polymer ?
#
loop_
_entity_poly.entity_id
_entity_poly.type
_entity_poly.pdbx_seq_one_letter_code
_entity_poly.pdbx_strand_id
1 'polypeptide(L)' 'LARAGYPGGPGHPVLIGRRWWPEVMESARGDRGARDFLAGRDDLVVVDCSDLASGHDVDFR' A
#
# COMPACT_ATOMS: atom_id res chain seq x y z
N LEU A 1 -9.29 3.89 3.01
CA LEU A 1 -8.18 3.11 2.43
C LEU A 1 -7.01 4.09 2.39
N ALA A 2 -5.87 3.71 2.96
CA ALA A 2 -4.73 4.63 3.02
C ALA A 2 -3.42 3.87 2.87
N ARG A 3 -2.38 4.54 2.37
CA ARG A 3 -1.00 4.03 2.36
C ARG A 3 -0.02 5.12 2.77
N ALA A 4 1.10 4.73 3.34
CA ALA A 4 2.19 5.65 3.62
C ALA A 4 2.79 6.21 2.31
N GLY A 5 3.27 7.44 2.38
CA GLY A 5 4.03 8.12 1.34
C GLY A 5 5.37 8.57 1.89
N TYR A 6 6.42 8.34 1.13
CA TYR A 6 7.80 8.71 1.45
C TYR A 6 8.40 9.50 0.28
N PRO A 7 9.63 10.04 0.40
CA PRO A 7 10.25 10.79 -0.69
C PRO A 7 10.37 10.02 -2.01
N GLY A 8 10.54 8.69 -1.95
CA GLY A 8 10.56 7.81 -3.13
C GLY A 8 9.18 7.48 -3.71
N GLY A 9 8.12 8.00 -3.12
CA GLY A 9 6.74 7.74 -3.49
C GLY A 9 5.98 6.91 -2.46
N PRO A 10 4.83 6.36 -2.85
CA PRO A 10 3.98 5.60 -1.94
C PRO A 10 4.60 4.26 -1.55
N GLY A 11 4.48 3.90 -0.27
CA GLY A 11 5.04 2.68 0.31
C GLY A 11 4.12 2.02 1.34
N HIS A 12 4.71 1.15 2.17
CA HIS A 12 4.03 0.46 3.27
C HIS A 12 4.21 1.20 4.61
N PRO A 13 3.33 0.98 5.60
CA PRO A 13 2.17 0.07 5.57
C PRO A 13 0.98 0.60 4.75
N VAL A 14 0.10 -0.33 4.34
CA VAL A 14 -1.21 -0.03 3.74
C VAL A 14 -2.31 -0.36 4.75
N LEU A 15 -3.20 0.58 5.02
CA LEU A 15 -4.38 0.40 5.87
C LEU A 15 -5.61 0.04 5.02
N ILE A 16 -6.04 -1.22 5.14
CA ILE A 16 -7.21 -1.77 4.45
C ILE A 16 -8.35 -1.98 5.45
N GLY A 17 -9.41 -1.18 5.32
CA GLY A 17 -10.61 -1.36 6.12
C GLY A 17 -11.37 -2.64 5.75
N ARG A 18 -12.03 -3.26 6.73
CA ARG A 18 -12.71 -4.57 6.56
C ARG A 18 -13.69 -4.64 5.38
N ARG A 19 -14.35 -3.52 5.05
CA ARG A 19 -15.28 -3.45 3.92
C ARG A 19 -14.64 -3.78 2.55
N TRP A 20 -13.32 -3.62 2.42
CA TRP A 20 -12.57 -3.85 1.18
C TRP A 20 -11.92 -5.22 1.11
N TRP A 21 -12.08 -6.05 2.15
CA TRP A 21 -11.46 -7.38 2.17
C TRP A 21 -11.96 -8.28 1.04
N PRO A 22 -13.27 -8.35 0.73
CA PRO A 22 -13.76 -9.18 -0.38
C PRO A 22 -13.05 -8.87 -1.70
N GLU A 23 -12.93 -7.60 -2.06
CA GLU A 23 -12.32 -7.14 -3.32
C GLU A 23 -10.80 -7.37 -3.34
N VAL A 24 -10.14 -7.17 -2.20
CA VAL A 24 -8.71 -7.50 -2.06
C VAL A 24 -8.49 -8.99 -2.27
N MET A 25 -9.29 -9.85 -1.63
CA MET A 25 -9.22 -11.31 -1.80
C MET A 25 -9.54 -11.74 -3.23
N GLU A 26 -10.47 -11.05 -3.90
CA GLU A 26 -10.80 -11.30 -5.31
C GLU A 26 -9.63 -10.92 -6.23
N SER A 27 -8.89 -9.85 -5.96
CA SER A 27 -7.73 -9.44 -6.77
C SER A 27 -6.46 -10.25 -6.51
N ALA A 28 -6.26 -10.74 -5.27
CA ALA A 28 -5.00 -11.33 -4.86
C ALA A 28 -4.82 -12.72 -5.46
N ARG A 29 -3.69 -12.96 -6.13
CA ARG A 29 -3.41 -14.23 -6.83
C ARG A 29 -1.92 -14.54 -6.77
N GLY A 30 -1.56 -15.73 -6.26
CA GLY A 30 -0.18 -16.16 -6.14
C GLY A 30 0.67 -15.15 -5.37
N ASP A 31 1.74 -14.68 -6.02
CA ASP A 31 2.69 -13.69 -5.46
C ASP A 31 2.24 -12.22 -5.67
N ARG A 32 0.95 -12.00 -5.95
CA ARG A 32 0.37 -10.66 -6.07
C ARG A 32 -0.63 -10.46 -4.94
N GLY A 33 -0.24 -9.63 -3.96
CA GLY A 33 -1.12 -9.17 -2.89
C GLY A 33 -2.03 -8.03 -3.37
N ALA A 34 -2.36 -7.11 -2.45
CA ALA A 34 -3.31 -6.03 -2.71
C ALA A 34 -2.84 -4.96 -3.72
N ARG A 35 -1.62 -5.05 -4.28
CA ARG A 35 -1.06 -4.03 -5.17
C ARG A 35 -1.98 -3.72 -6.35
N ASP A 36 -2.53 -4.75 -6.98
CA ASP A 36 -3.38 -4.60 -8.16
C ASP A 36 -4.76 -4.01 -7.77
N PHE A 37 -5.28 -4.34 -6.59
CA PHE A 37 -6.46 -3.69 -6.02
C PHE A 37 -6.23 -2.20 -5.74
N LEU A 38 -5.03 -1.78 -5.31
CA LEU A 38 -4.73 -0.39 -4.97
C LEU A 38 -4.44 0.50 -6.19
N ALA A 39 -4.05 -0.09 -7.32
CA ALA A 39 -3.58 0.64 -8.49
C ALA A 39 -4.71 1.48 -9.11
N GLY A 40 -4.43 2.77 -9.36
CA GLY A 40 -5.35 3.67 -10.07
C GLY A 40 -6.63 4.05 -9.30
N ARG A 41 -6.71 3.73 -8.01
CA ARG A 41 -7.87 4.10 -7.17
C ARG A 41 -7.82 5.56 -6.76
N ASP A 42 -8.87 6.30 -7.09
CA ASP A 42 -9.02 7.72 -6.71
C ASP A 42 -9.39 7.89 -5.23
N ASP A 43 -9.92 6.86 -4.56
CA ASP A 43 -10.28 6.87 -3.13
C ASP A 43 -9.14 6.40 -2.20
N LEU A 44 -7.94 6.18 -2.75
CA LEU A 44 -6.74 5.82 -1.99
C LEU A 44 -6.06 7.09 -1.46
N VAL A 45 -6.06 7.25 -0.14
CA VAL A 45 -5.34 8.35 0.51
C VAL A 45 -3.86 8.00 0.65
N VAL A 46 -2.98 8.88 0.18
CA VAL A 46 -1.54 8.83 0.48
C VAL A 46 -1.28 9.70 1.70
N VAL A 47 -0.78 9.11 2.78
CA VAL A 47 -0.43 9.80 4.02
C VAL A 47 1.06 10.13 3.98
N ASP A 48 1.42 11.41 3.98
CA ASP A 48 2.82 11.82 4.02
C ASP A 48 3.49 11.38 5.32
N CYS A 49 4.58 10.63 5.20
CA CYS A 49 5.41 10.12 6.29
C CYS A 49 6.90 10.39 6.01
N SER A 50 7.20 11.41 5.18
CA SER A 50 8.55 11.73 4.72
C SER A 50 9.52 12.15 5.84
N ASP A 51 9.00 12.58 6.99
CA ASP A 51 9.76 12.92 8.19
C ASP A 51 10.01 11.72 9.12
N LEU A 52 9.31 10.60 8.92
CA LEU A 52 9.39 9.42 9.79
C LEU A 52 10.41 8.39 9.29
N ALA A 53 10.53 8.22 7.97
CA ALA A 53 11.42 7.23 7.37
C ALA A 53 11.71 7.53 5.89
N SER A 54 12.69 6.83 5.33
CA SER A 54 12.99 6.90 3.89
C SER A 54 12.04 6.05 3.04
N GLY A 55 11.33 5.10 3.63
CA GLY A 55 10.47 4.14 2.93
C GLY A 55 11.22 3.01 2.21
N HIS A 56 12.55 2.92 2.35
CA HIS A 56 13.33 1.84 1.74
C HIS A 56 13.22 0.55 2.57
N ASP A 57 13.07 -0.56 1.86
CA ASP A 57 13.17 -1.91 2.42
C ASP A 57 14.62 -2.38 2.49
N VAL A 58 14.90 -3.24 3.46
CA VAL A 58 16.17 -3.97 3.59
C VAL A 58 15.90 -5.42 3.25
N ASP A 59 16.12 -5.78 1.99
CA ASP A 59 15.85 -7.13 1.47
C ASP A 59 16.98 -8.12 1.73
N PHE A 60 18.21 -7.61 1.91
CA PHE A 60 19.43 -8.39 2.10
C PHE A 60 20.27 -7.76 3.21
N ARG A 61 21.18 -8.55 3.78
CA ARG A 61 22.11 -8.13 4.84
C ARG A 61 23.51 -7.88 4.32
#